data_AF-A0AA38L201-F1
#
_entry.id   AF-A0AA38L201-F1
#
_cell.length_a   1.000
_cell.length_b   1.000
_cell.length_c   1.000
_cell.angle_alpha   90.00
_cell.angle_beta   90.00
_cell.angle_gamma   90.00
#
_symmetry.space_group_name_H-M   'P 1'
#
loop_
_entity.id
_entity.type
_entity.pdbx_description
1 polymer ?
#
loop_
_entity_poly.entity_id
_entity_poly.type
_entity_poly.pdbx_seq_one_letter_code
_entity_poly.pdbx_strand_id
1 'polypeptide(L)'
;MANSHMQGIESKHCYYLFRLLVDGLTDDNIREQFCACLFSTSARFAQSILTVDIPPGVTGPSYFLLLEVVLVQAIIIGTLFRLSFVNMTSIVGFLWSLLEYRPHLARILTIHELIITAGEIICHPTNSRQIGDFLTTLHRKYVVPPPGGSLPDVYLAPEENKQAIFNQVRFLLQEIRMLISQWRLLED
;
A
#
# COMPACT_ATOMS: atom_id res chain seq x y z
N MET A 1 -24.39 -4.55 -11.40
CA MET A 1 -24.38 -3.20 -10.77
C MET A 1 -24.29 -3.34 -9.25
N ALA A 2 -23.18 -3.90 -8.76
CA ALA A 2 -22.81 -3.91 -7.35
C ALA A 2 -21.28 -3.91 -7.37
N ASN A 3 -20.65 -2.77 -7.03
CA ASN A 3 -19.21 -2.65 -6.75
C ASN A 3 -18.75 -1.20 -6.47
N SER A 4 -19.65 -0.21 -6.43
CA SER A 4 -19.26 1.20 -6.20
C SER A 4 -19.43 1.71 -4.76
N HIS A 5 -19.83 0.86 -3.81
CA HIS A 5 -20.16 1.31 -2.43
C HIS A 5 -19.27 0.77 -1.31
N MET A 6 -18.32 -0.13 -1.58
CA MET A 6 -17.42 -0.67 -0.54
C MET A 6 -16.10 0.11 -0.37
N GLN A 7 -15.71 0.98 -1.31
CA GLN A 7 -14.35 1.55 -1.39
C GLN A 7 -14.01 2.70 -0.40
N GLY A 8 -14.76 2.90 0.68
CA GLY A 8 -14.40 3.96 1.65
C GLY A 8 -15.04 3.89 3.03
N ILE A 9 -16.07 3.06 3.18
CA ILE A 9 -16.77 2.87 4.46
C ILE A 9 -16.12 1.74 5.27
N GLU A 10 -15.59 0.70 4.64
CA GLU A 10 -15.02 -0.46 5.33
C GLU A 10 -13.65 -0.19 5.97
N SER A 11 -12.79 0.61 5.30
CA SER A 11 -11.47 1.01 5.82
C SER A 11 -11.57 1.79 7.15
N LYS A 12 -12.56 2.68 7.30
CA LYS A 12 -12.76 3.48 8.54
C LYS A 12 -13.18 2.64 9.73
N HIS A 13 -14.01 1.60 9.53
CA HIS A 13 -14.44 0.71 10.61
C HIS A 13 -13.32 -0.22 11.04
N CYS A 14 -12.56 -0.78 10.09
CA CYS A 14 -11.38 -1.57 10.39
C CYS A 14 -10.32 -0.75 11.15
N TYR A 15 -10.09 0.50 10.73
CA TYR A 15 -9.24 1.45 11.46
C TYR A 15 -9.73 1.68 12.89
N TYR A 16 -11.04 1.95 13.06
CA TYR A 16 -11.62 2.22 14.38
C TYR A 16 -11.53 1.01 15.31
N LEU A 17 -11.88 -0.19 14.83
CA LEU A 17 -11.79 -1.43 15.61
C LEU A 17 -10.35 -1.78 15.97
N PHE A 18 -9.42 -1.62 15.02
CA PHE A 18 -8.00 -1.87 15.27
C PHE A 18 -7.44 -0.88 16.29
N ARG A 19 -7.81 0.40 16.18
CA ARG A 19 -7.43 1.41 17.16
C ARG A 19 -7.98 1.07 18.55
N LEU A 20 -9.26 0.68 18.66
CA LEU A 20 -9.83 0.24 19.94
C LEU A 20 -9.08 -0.97 20.54
N LEU A 21 -8.65 -1.91 19.71
CA LEU A 21 -7.86 -3.06 20.16
C LEU A 21 -6.51 -2.60 20.73
N VAL A 22 -5.80 -1.72 20.02
CA VAL A 22 -4.49 -1.20 20.45
C VAL A 22 -4.63 -0.33 21.70
N ASP A 23 -5.62 0.57 21.74
CA ASP A 23 -5.90 1.44 22.89
C ASP A 23 -6.37 0.64 24.12
N GLY A 24 -6.99 -0.52 23.90
CA GLY A 24 -7.39 -1.47 24.94
C GLY A 24 -6.24 -2.24 25.59
N LEU A 25 -5.04 -2.24 24.97
CA LEU A 25 -3.83 -2.77 25.59
C LEU A 25 -3.23 -1.71 26.53
N THR A 26 -3.59 -1.82 27.81
CA THR A 26 -3.24 -0.83 28.85
C THR A 26 -1.81 -0.94 29.34
N ASP A 27 -1.15 -2.08 29.17
CA ASP A 27 0.27 -2.25 29.45
C ASP A 27 1.09 -1.81 28.24
N ASP A 28 1.91 -0.76 28.43
CA ASP A 28 2.69 -0.13 27.37
C ASP A 28 3.69 -1.11 26.73
N ASN A 29 4.33 -1.99 27.52
CA ASN A 29 5.30 -2.95 27.02
C ASN A 29 4.62 -4.05 26.20
N ILE A 30 3.47 -4.55 26.66
CA ILE A 30 2.67 -5.52 25.90
C ILE A 30 2.17 -4.89 24.60
N ARG A 31 1.70 -3.64 24.65
CA ARG A 31 1.21 -2.91 23.48
C ARG A 31 2.31 -2.72 22.44
N GLU A 32 3.49 -2.27 22.84
CA GLU A 32 4.65 -2.10 21.95
C GLU A 32 5.07 -3.43 21.31
N GLN A 33 5.20 -4.50 22.11
CA GLN A 33 5.57 -5.83 21.59
C GLN A 33 4.52 -6.39 20.62
N PHE A 34 3.23 -6.24 20.95
CA PHE A 34 2.13 -6.65 20.09
C PHE A 34 2.17 -5.91 18.76
N CYS A 35 2.28 -4.59 18.79
CA CYS A 35 2.33 -3.76 17.59
C CYS A 35 3.56 -4.08 16.72
N ALA A 36 4.72 -4.32 17.32
CA ALA A 36 5.94 -4.73 16.59
C ALA A 36 5.79 -6.11 15.93
N CYS A 37 5.23 -7.10 16.65
CA CYS A 37 4.94 -8.42 16.10
C CYS A 37 3.93 -8.34 14.95
N LEU A 38 2.89 -7.52 15.12
CA LEU A 38 1.85 -7.34 14.13
C LEU A 38 2.43 -6.71 12.85
N PHE A 39 3.20 -5.63 12.96
CA PHE A 39 3.90 -5.03 11.83
C PHE A 39 4.74 -6.08 11.09
N SER A 40 5.59 -6.82 11.82
CA SER A 40 6.47 -7.81 11.17
C SER A 40 5.68 -8.93 10.50
N THR A 41 4.59 -9.38 11.09
CA THR A 41 3.78 -10.49 10.55
C THR A 41 3.00 -10.02 9.32
N SER A 42 2.36 -8.86 9.41
CA SER A 42 1.65 -8.22 8.29
C SER A 42 2.55 -7.95 7.11
N ALA A 43 3.76 -7.40 7.35
CA ALA A 43 4.73 -7.11 6.30
C ALA A 43 5.20 -8.40 5.59
N ARG A 44 5.56 -9.44 6.35
CA ARG A 44 5.95 -10.75 5.78
C ARG A 44 4.82 -11.40 5.00
N PHE A 45 3.59 -11.36 5.53
CA PHE A 45 2.43 -11.94 4.85
C PHE A 45 2.15 -11.21 3.52
N ALA A 46 2.09 -9.88 3.56
CA ALA A 46 1.91 -9.06 2.35
C ALA A 46 3.00 -9.34 1.31
N GLN A 47 4.28 -9.37 1.73
CA GLN A 47 5.39 -9.73 0.86
C GLN A 47 5.20 -11.13 0.27
N SER A 48 4.89 -12.14 1.09
CA SER A 48 4.78 -13.52 0.61
C SER A 48 3.76 -13.67 -0.53
N ILE A 49 2.59 -13.02 -0.43
CA ILE A 49 1.57 -13.04 -1.48
C ILE A 49 2.03 -12.21 -2.68
N LEU A 50 2.58 -11.01 -2.43
CA LEU A 50 3.02 -10.09 -3.47
C LEU A 50 4.37 -10.50 -4.10
N THR A 51 5.04 -11.55 -3.66
CA THR A 51 6.21 -12.13 -4.34
C THR A 51 5.81 -13.10 -5.44
N VAL A 52 4.61 -13.68 -5.35
CA VAL A 52 4.14 -14.62 -6.35
C VAL A 52 3.82 -13.82 -7.62
N ASP A 53 4.60 -14.04 -8.69
CA ASP A 53 4.35 -13.50 -10.02
C ASP A 53 3.08 -14.16 -10.59
N ILE A 54 1.92 -13.77 -10.08
CA ILE A 54 0.63 -14.31 -10.50
C ILE A 54 0.16 -13.53 -11.72
N PRO A 55 -0.02 -14.19 -12.87
CA PRO A 55 -0.62 -13.56 -14.05
C PRO A 55 -2.02 -13.05 -13.72
N PRO A 56 -2.37 -11.79 -14.01
CA PRO A 56 -3.78 -11.42 -14.01
C PRO A 56 -4.53 -12.12 -15.15
N GLY A 57 -5.82 -12.31 -14.93
CA GLY A 57 -6.67 -13.10 -15.83
C GLY A 57 -6.68 -14.60 -15.53
N VAL A 58 -5.71 -15.12 -14.74
CA VAL A 58 -5.73 -16.49 -14.19
C VAL A 58 -6.42 -16.53 -12.81
N THR A 59 -6.90 -15.38 -12.36
CA THR A 59 -7.31 -15.12 -10.98
C THR A 59 -8.72 -15.62 -10.73
N GLY A 60 -8.84 -16.86 -10.26
CA GLY A 60 -10.07 -17.35 -9.64
C GLY A 60 -10.43 -16.55 -8.36
N PRO A 61 -11.64 -16.77 -7.80
CA PRO A 61 -12.14 -16.04 -6.61
C PRO A 61 -11.17 -16.02 -5.42
N SER A 62 -10.38 -17.08 -5.24
CA SER A 62 -9.41 -17.20 -4.15
C SER A 62 -8.27 -16.18 -4.23
N TYR A 63 -7.88 -15.71 -5.41
CA TYR A 63 -6.82 -14.72 -5.53
C TYR A 63 -7.32 -13.30 -5.22
N PHE A 64 -8.57 -12.98 -5.58
CA PHE A 64 -9.19 -11.72 -5.16
C PHE A 64 -9.25 -11.62 -3.64
N LEU A 65 -9.62 -12.71 -2.96
CA LEU A 65 -9.60 -12.79 -1.50
C LEU A 65 -8.18 -12.57 -0.95
N LEU A 66 -7.15 -13.20 -1.53
CA LEU A 66 -5.76 -13.01 -1.09
C LEU A 66 -5.31 -11.55 -1.27
N LEU A 67 -5.69 -10.89 -2.36
CA LEU A 67 -5.41 -9.47 -2.58
C LEU A 67 -6.12 -8.58 -1.56
N GLU A 68 -7.39 -8.84 -1.25
CA GLU A 68 -8.12 -8.11 -0.20
C GLU A 68 -7.41 -8.24 1.16
N VAL A 69 -6.96 -9.45 1.52
CA VAL A 69 -6.20 -9.66 2.76
C VAL A 69 -4.90 -8.87 2.76
N VAL A 70 -4.20 -8.76 1.62
CA VAL A 70 -2.99 -7.92 1.49
C VAL A 70 -3.31 -6.44 1.70
N LEU A 71 -4.44 -5.94 1.19
CA LEU A 71 -4.86 -4.56 1.42
C LEU A 71 -5.14 -4.31 2.92
N VAL A 72 -5.78 -5.27 3.60
CA VAL A 72 -5.94 -5.19 5.07
C VAL A 72 -4.58 -5.12 5.78
N GLN A 73 -3.57 -5.88 5.34
CA GLN A 73 -2.23 -5.77 5.92
C GLN A 73 -1.61 -4.38 5.71
N ALA A 74 -1.83 -3.75 4.55
CA ALA A 74 -1.38 -2.39 4.28
C ALA A 74 -2.02 -1.36 5.23
N ILE A 75 -3.33 -1.51 5.49
CA ILE A 75 -4.08 -0.68 6.45
C ILE A 75 -3.51 -0.85 7.87
N ILE A 76 -3.27 -2.09 8.31
CA ILE A 76 -2.68 -2.36 9.62
C ILE A 76 -1.32 -1.67 9.75
N ILE A 77 -0.45 -1.86 8.76
CA ILE A 77 0.89 -1.26 8.75
C ILE A 77 0.83 0.28 8.78
N GLY A 78 0.01 0.89 7.91
CA GLY A 78 -0.15 2.34 7.87
C GLY A 78 -0.72 2.90 9.17
N THR A 79 -1.65 2.17 9.81
CA THR A 79 -2.24 2.57 11.09
C THR A 79 -1.22 2.50 12.22
N LEU A 80 -0.43 1.43 12.29
CA LEU A 80 0.63 1.28 13.28
C LEU A 80 1.66 2.41 13.19
N PHE A 81 2.01 2.84 11.98
CA PHE A 81 2.85 4.02 11.76
C PHE A 81 2.17 5.30 12.22
N ARG A 82 0.91 5.51 11.84
CA ARG A 82 0.14 6.70 12.25
C ARG A 82 0.02 6.83 13.77
N LEU A 83 -0.07 5.71 14.47
CA LEU A 83 -0.10 5.62 15.93
C LEU A 83 1.30 5.62 16.57
N SER A 84 2.37 5.88 15.81
CA SER A 84 3.77 5.95 16.26
C SER A 84 4.35 4.66 16.84
N PHE A 85 3.73 3.49 16.59
CA PHE A 85 4.29 2.19 16.98
C PHE A 85 5.33 1.65 16.00
N VAL A 86 5.39 2.23 14.79
CA VAL A 86 6.34 1.87 13.75
C VAL A 86 7.03 3.14 13.28
N ASN A 87 8.35 3.10 13.16
CA ASN A 87 9.12 4.24 12.68
C ASN A 87 9.13 4.34 11.14
N MET A 88 9.53 5.50 10.63
CA MET A 88 9.59 5.75 9.19
C MET A 88 10.54 4.80 8.46
N THR A 89 11.67 4.43 9.08
CA THR A 89 12.65 3.51 8.48
C THR A 89 12.03 2.16 8.14
N SER A 90 11.22 1.61 9.04
CA SER A 90 10.49 0.35 8.83
C SER A 90 9.46 0.47 7.70
N ILE A 91 8.71 1.58 7.65
CA ILE A 91 7.73 1.84 6.59
C ILE A 91 8.39 1.97 5.22
N VAL A 92 9.44 2.79 5.14
CA VAL A 92 10.19 3.00 3.90
C VAL A 92 10.85 1.69 3.46
N GLY A 93 11.41 0.91 4.38
CA GLY A 93 11.94 -0.42 4.08
C GLY A 93 10.90 -1.37 3.48
N PHE A 94 9.68 -1.40 4.05
CA PHE A 94 8.58 -2.17 3.48
C PHE A 94 8.18 -1.65 2.09
N LEU A 95 8.02 -0.34 1.92
CA LEU A 95 7.70 0.27 0.63
C LEU A 95 8.74 -0.07 -0.45
N TRP A 96 10.03 -0.02 -0.13
CA TRP A 96 11.10 -0.41 -1.04
C TRP A 96 11.03 -1.89 -1.43
N SER A 97 10.74 -2.77 -0.47
CA SER A 97 10.59 -4.22 -0.76
C SER A 97 9.49 -4.50 -1.79
N LEU A 98 8.41 -3.70 -1.81
CA LEU A 98 7.35 -3.81 -2.82
C LEU A 98 7.81 -3.41 -4.22
N LEU A 99 8.87 -2.60 -4.32
CA LEU A 99 9.49 -2.18 -5.57
C LEU A 99 10.64 -3.10 -6.02
N GLU A 100 11.03 -4.12 -5.27
CA GLU A 100 12.06 -5.08 -5.73
C GLU A 100 11.53 -5.96 -6.86
N TYR A 101 10.27 -6.38 -6.74
CA TYR A 101 9.61 -7.28 -7.70
C TYR A 101 9.09 -6.55 -8.94
N ARG A 102 8.61 -7.28 -9.95
CA ARG A 102 8.09 -6.67 -11.19
C ARG A 102 6.93 -5.70 -10.89
N PRO A 103 6.68 -4.66 -11.72
CA PRO A 103 5.51 -3.80 -11.54
C PRO A 103 4.23 -4.65 -11.49
N HIS A 104 3.25 -4.38 -10.63
CA HIS A 104 1.96 -5.11 -10.61
C HIS A 104 0.91 -4.22 -9.93
N LEU A 105 -0.34 -4.25 -10.40
CA LEU A 105 -1.44 -3.42 -9.91
C LEU A 105 -1.65 -3.60 -8.40
N ALA A 106 -1.74 -4.85 -7.92
CA ALA A 106 -1.79 -5.19 -6.50
C ALA A 106 -0.75 -4.46 -5.65
N ARG A 107 0.53 -4.42 -6.08
CA ARG A 107 1.61 -3.75 -5.33
C ARG A 107 1.35 -2.25 -5.23
N ILE A 108 0.87 -1.63 -6.31
CA ILE A 108 0.50 -0.21 -6.31
C ILE A 108 -0.72 0.06 -5.42
N LEU A 109 -1.72 -0.82 -5.42
CA LEU A 109 -2.86 -0.72 -4.52
C LEU A 109 -2.43 -0.82 -3.05
N THR A 110 -1.53 -1.75 -2.73
CA THR A 110 -0.95 -1.88 -1.39
C THR A 110 -0.18 -0.62 -0.97
N ILE A 111 0.63 -0.05 -1.87
CA ILE A 111 1.35 1.20 -1.61
C ILE A 111 0.37 2.36 -1.38
N HIS A 112 -0.63 2.49 -2.24
CA HIS A 112 -1.66 3.52 -2.15
C HIS A 112 -2.40 3.45 -0.82
N GLU A 113 -2.90 2.27 -0.44
CA GLU A 113 -3.66 2.08 0.80
C GLU A 113 -2.81 2.37 2.05
N LEU A 114 -1.53 1.94 2.04
CA LEU A 114 -0.59 2.24 3.12
C LEU A 114 -0.40 3.75 3.27
N ILE A 115 -0.14 4.46 2.16
CA ILE A 115 0.10 5.92 2.17
C ILE A 115 -1.14 6.67 2.67
N ILE A 116 -2.33 6.30 2.21
CA ILE A 116 -3.59 6.88 2.69
C ILE A 116 -3.75 6.67 4.21
N THR A 117 -3.47 5.45 4.67
CA THR A 117 -3.69 5.09 6.07
C THR A 117 -2.65 5.74 7.00
N ALA A 118 -1.39 5.82 6.57
CA ALA A 118 -0.35 6.58 7.25
C ALA A 118 -0.72 8.07 7.35
N GLY A 119 -1.34 8.61 6.30
CA GLY A 119 -1.79 10.00 6.24
C GLY A 119 -0.64 11.00 6.21
N GLU A 120 -0.94 12.25 6.56
CA GLU A 120 0.01 13.37 6.52
C GLU A 120 1.30 13.14 7.32
N ILE A 121 1.27 12.30 8.36
CA ILE A 121 2.44 11.97 9.19
C ILE A 121 3.61 11.40 8.37
N ILE A 122 3.31 10.74 7.24
CA ILE A 122 4.35 10.23 6.33
C ILE A 122 5.15 11.35 5.65
N CYS A 123 4.57 12.56 5.58
CA CYS A 123 5.14 13.73 4.95
C CYS A 123 5.97 14.60 5.90
N HIS A 124 5.97 14.34 7.21
CA HIS A 124 6.71 15.10 8.24
C HIS A 124 8.08 15.54 7.73
N PRO A 125 8.59 16.75 8.07
CA PRO A 125 9.77 17.31 7.40
C PRO A 125 11.01 16.40 7.46
N THR A 126 11.16 15.62 8.55
CA THR A 126 12.22 14.63 8.74
C THR A 126 12.17 13.45 7.75
N ASN A 127 11.00 13.17 7.18
CA ASN A 127 10.70 12.03 6.31
C ASN A 127 10.64 12.43 4.82
N SER A 128 10.51 13.73 4.54
CA SER A 128 10.30 14.34 3.21
C SER A 128 11.26 13.83 2.12
N ARG A 129 12.53 13.65 2.46
CA ARG A 129 13.54 13.11 1.54
C ARG A 129 13.27 11.65 1.18
N GLN A 130 13.11 10.80 2.19
CA GLN A 130 12.93 9.35 2.00
C GLN A 130 11.68 9.05 1.18
N ILE A 131 10.56 9.74 1.48
CA ILE A 131 9.33 9.57 0.71
C ILE A 131 9.45 10.15 -0.69
N GLY A 132 10.19 11.26 -0.88
CA GLY A 132 10.46 11.84 -2.21
C GLY A 132 11.28 10.90 -3.11
N ASP A 133 12.32 10.28 -2.56
CA ASP A 133 13.17 9.31 -3.27
C ASP A 133 12.36 8.06 -3.66
N PHE A 134 11.52 7.57 -2.74
CA PHE A 134 10.59 6.46 -3.01
C PHE A 134 9.63 6.79 -4.15
N LEU A 135 8.94 7.94 -4.10
CA LEU A 135 7.97 8.34 -5.12
C LEU A 135 8.61 8.51 -6.50
N THR A 136 9.83 9.04 -6.55
CA THR A 136 10.59 9.17 -7.80
C THR A 136 10.85 7.80 -8.42
N THR A 137 11.24 6.82 -7.59
CA THR A 137 11.52 5.46 -8.05
C THR A 137 10.24 4.71 -8.44
N LEU A 138 9.17 4.85 -7.65
CA LEU A 138 7.85 4.33 -7.96
C LEU A 138 7.38 4.84 -9.34
N HIS A 139 7.48 6.15 -9.57
CA HIS A 139 7.10 6.74 -10.84
C HIS A 139 7.91 6.20 -12.01
N ARG A 140 9.24 6.12 -11.87
CA ARG A 140 10.11 5.52 -12.91
C ARG A 140 9.71 4.07 -13.21
N LYS A 141 9.47 3.26 -12.18
CA LYS A 141 9.15 1.84 -12.33
C LYS A 141 7.84 1.58 -13.08
N TYR A 142 6.83 2.43 -12.91
CA TYR A 142 5.50 2.21 -13.49
C TYR A 142 5.16 3.11 -14.70
N VAL A 143 5.83 4.25 -14.86
CA VAL A 143 5.56 5.22 -15.95
C VAL A 143 6.69 5.27 -16.98
N VAL A 144 7.92 4.99 -16.57
CA VAL A 144 9.10 4.92 -17.46
C VAL A 144 9.54 3.46 -17.58
N PRO A 145 8.75 2.58 -18.22
CA PRO A 145 9.28 1.27 -18.50
C PRO A 145 10.54 1.45 -19.37
N PRO A 146 11.62 0.66 -19.14
CA PRO A 146 12.68 0.53 -20.14
C PRO A 146 12.07 0.18 -21.50
N PRO A 147 12.75 0.38 -22.65
CA PRO A 147 12.24 -0.12 -23.92
C PRO A 147 12.00 -1.64 -23.81
N GLY A 148 10.72 -2.05 -23.84
CA GLY A 148 10.26 -3.44 -23.60
C GLY A 148 9.73 -3.74 -22.18
N GLY A 149 9.86 -2.80 -21.25
CA GLY A 149 9.33 -2.88 -19.90
C GLY A 149 7.81 -2.88 -19.90
N SER A 150 7.24 -3.93 -19.35
CA SER A 150 5.83 -4.22 -19.46
C SER A 150 5.28 -4.44 -18.07
N LEU A 151 4.14 -3.82 -17.77
CA LEU A 151 3.32 -4.28 -16.65
C LEU A 151 3.01 -5.76 -16.95
N PRO A 152 3.52 -6.72 -16.15
CA PRO A 152 3.14 -8.13 -16.24
C PRO A 152 1.63 -8.26 -16.31
N ASP A 153 0.95 -7.36 -15.59
CA ASP A 153 -0.49 -7.39 -15.51
C ASP A 153 -1.19 -7.11 -16.83
N VAL A 154 -0.59 -6.24 -17.62
CA VAL A 154 -1.16 -5.83 -18.90
C VAL A 154 -0.82 -6.84 -20.00
N TYR A 155 0.28 -7.57 -19.88
CA TYR A 155 0.64 -8.56 -20.90
C TYR A 155 -0.24 -9.81 -20.86
N LEU A 156 -0.68 -10.19 -19.67
CA LEU A 156 -1.38 -11.45 -19.43
C LEU A 156 -2.90 -11.27 -19.33
N ALA A 157 -3.38 -10.03 -19.16
CA ALA A 157 -4.79 -9.72 -19.20
C ALA A 157 -5.38 -9.82 -20.63
N PRO A 158 -6.67 -10.18 -20.76
CA PRO A 158 -7.41 -10.04 -22.02
C PRO A 158 -7.29 -8.61 -22.58
N GLU A 159 -7.17 -8.45 -23.91
CA GLU A 159 -6.96 -7.15 -24.58
C GLU A 159 -7.97 -6.08 -24.13
N GLU A 160 -9.24 -6.46 -23.94
CA GLU A 160 -10.30 -5.57 -23.45
C GLU A 160 -10.04 -4.97 -22.05
N ASN A 161 -9.29 -5.67 -21.19
CA ASN A 161 -9.01 -5.26 -19.82
C ASN A 161 -7.70 -4.48 -19.67
N LYS A 162 -6.81 -4.55 -20.66
CA LYS A 162 -5.49 -3.93 -20.63
C LYS A 162 -5.54 -2.42 -20.40
N GLN A 163 -6.43 -1.73 -21.13
CA GLN A 163 -6.58 -0.28 -21.03
C GLN A 163 -7.14 0.12 -19.65
N ALA A 164 -8.08 -0.65 -19.10
CA ALA A 164 -8.65 -0.39 -17.78
C ALA A 164 -7.58 -0.52 -16.68
N ILE A 165 -6.77 -1.58 -16.71
CA ILE A 165 -5.65 -1.79 -15.78
C ILE A 165 -4.64 -0.64 -15.88
N PHE A 166 -4.25 -0.23 -17.09
CA PHE A 166 -3.34 0.89 -17.30
C PHE A 166 -3.88 2.21 -16.74
N ASN A 167 -5.16 2.50 -16.99
CA ASN A 167 -5.81 3.70 -16.49
C ASN A 167 -5.88 3.69 -14.96
N GLN A 168 -6.17 2.54 -14.35
CA GLN A 168 -6.19 2.38 -12.90
C GLN A 168 -4.81 2.61 -12.28
N VAL A 169 -3.75 2.04 -12.84
CA VAL A 169 -2.37 2.29 -12.39
C VAL A 169 -2.02 3.78 -12.47
N ARG A 170 -2.35 4.45 -13.59
CA ARG A 170 -2.11 5.90 -13.75
C ARG A 170 -2.87 6.73 -12.73
N PHE A 171 -4.14 6.40 -12.51
CA PHE A 171 -4.99 7.06 -11.52
C PHE A 171 -4.39 6.95 -10.11
N LEU A 172 -4.03 5.74 -9.67
CA LEU A 172 -3.45 5.51 -8.35
C LEU A 172 -2.12 6.25 -8.15
N LEU A 173 -1.25 6.27 -9.17
CA LEU A 173 0.00 7.02 -9.13
C LEU A 173 -0.22 8.53 -9.05
N GLN A 174 -1.22 9.05 -9.77
CA GLN A 174 -1.59 10.46 -9.69
C GLN A 174 -2.14 10.78 -8.30
N GLU A 175 -3.02 9.95 -7.76
CA GLU A 175 -3.62 10.16 -6.45
C GLU A 175 -2.58 10.16 -5.33
N ILE A 176 -1.65 9.19 -5.31
CA ILE A 176 -0.52 9.17 -4.38
C ILE A 176 0.26 10.49 -4.45
N ARG A 177 0.59 10.94 -5.67
CA ARG A 177 1.36 12.19 -5.86
C ARG A 177 0.59 13.41 -5.37
N MET A 178 -0.71 13.48 -5.66
CA MET A 178 -1.56 14.59 -5.19
C MET A 178 -1.65 14.61 -3.67
N LEU A 179 -1.94 13.48 -3.02
CA LEU A 179 -2.06 13.39 -1.56
C LEU A 179 -0.77 13.85 -0.87
N ILE A 180 0.39 13.32 -1.30
CA ILE A 180 1.68 13.73 -0.73
C ILE A 180 1.95 15.21 -0.96
N SER A 181 1.64 15.73 -2.14
CA SER A 181 1.84 17.16 -2.45
C SER A 181 0.95 18.04 -1.58
N GLN A 182 -0.32 17.66 -1.39
CA GLN A 182 -1.27 18.37 -0.53
C GLN A 182 -0.81 18.36 0.93
N TRP A 183 -0.42 17.20 1.47
CA TRP A 183 0.02 17.11 2.86
C TRP A 183 1.31 17.88 3.13
N ARG A 184 2.26 17.92 2.17
CA ARG A 184 3.45 18.77 2.31
C ARG A 184 3.11 20.25 2.40
N LEU A 185 2.10 20.71 1.65
CA LEU A 185 1.65 22.11 1.70
C LEU A 185 0.91 22.46 3.00
N LEU A 186 0.50 21.48 3.81
CA LEU A 186 -0.14 21.71 5.10
C LEU A 186 0.87 21.81 6.27
N GLU A 187 2.12 21.37 6.05
CA GLU A 187 3.19 21.43 7.06
C GLU A 187 4.05 22.70 6.97
N ASP A 188 3.89 23.49 5.89
CA ASP A 188 4.49 24.81 5.68
C ASP A 188 3.60 25.95 6.22
#